data_AF-A0A7Y2NSA6-F1
#
_entry.id   AF-A0A7Y2NSA6-F1
#
_cell.length_a   1.000
_cell.length_b   1.000
_cell.length_c   1.000
_cell.angle_alpha   90.00
_cell.angle_beta   90.00
_cell.angle_gamma   90.00
#
_symmetry.space_group_name_H-M   'P 1'
#
loop_
_entity.id
_entity.type
_entity.pdbx_description
1 polymer ?
#
loop_
_entity_poly.entity_id
_entity_poly.type
_entity_poly.pdbx_seq_one_letter_code
_entity_poly.pdbx_strand_id
1 'polypeptide(L)'
;MKSITINGSQRESVGKKATKALRNAGQVPCVLYGGDKPIHFSAPELAFSKLVYTPNAHTVVIALDSGEKLDAVLQDIQFHPVTDKILHID
;
A
#
# COMPACT_ATOMS: atom_id res chain seq x y z
N MET A 1 3.70 5.33 19.81
CA MET A 1 3.83 5.13 18.35
C MET A 1 2.90 6.10 17.66
N LYS A 2 3.35 6.77 16.58
CA LYS A 2 2.48 7.63 15.77
C LYS A 2 1.80 6.74 14.72
N SER A 3 0.48 6.80 14.63
CA SER A 3 -0.30 6.06 13.65
C SER A 3 -0.50 6.88 12.38
N ILE A 4 -0.30 6.28 11.20
CA ILE A 4 -0.50 6.90 9.90
C ILE A 4 -1.72 6.24 9.23
N THR A 5 -2.67 7.04 8.76
CA THR A 5 -3.80 6.51 7.98
C THR A 5 -3.47 6.53 6.49
N ILE A 6 -3.64 5.40 5.82
CA ILE A 6 -3.55 5.25 4.38
C ILE A 6 -4.95 4.93 3.85
N ASN A 7 -5.47 5.81 2.99
CA ASN A 7 -6.72 5.57 2.30
C ASN A 7 -6.44 4.76 1.03
N GLY A 8 -7.12 3.63 0.87
CA GLY A 8 -6.88 2.72 -0.24
C GLY A 8 -8.17 2.14 -0.80
N SER A 9 -8.12 1.76 -2.07
CA SER A 9 -9.21 1.11 -2.78
C SER A 9 -8.94 -0.38 -2.88
N GLN A 10 -9.90 -1.21 -2.47
CA GLN A 10 -9.81 -2.65 -2.63
C GLN A 10 -9.77 -3.00 -4.12
N ARG A 11 -8.93 -3.97 -4.48
CA ARG A 11 -8.71 -4.36 -5.88
C ARG A 11 -9.55 -5.57 -6.25
N GLU A 12 -10.43 -5.40 -7.22
CA GLU A 12 -11.22 -6.51 -7.79
C GLU A 12 -10.41 -7.35 -8.79
N SER A 13 -9.46 -6.73 -9.49
CA SER A 13 -8.65 -7.39 -10.52
C SER A 13 -7.17 -7.42 -10.16
N VAL A 14 -6.61 -8.63 -10.17
CA VAL A 14 -5.19 -8.91 -9.99
C VAL A 14 -4.55 -9.37 -11.30
N GLY A 15 -3.23 -9.19 -11.43
CA GLY A 15 -2.46 -9.60 -12.60
C GLY A 15 -1.77 -8.47 -13.36
N LYS A 16 -1.00 -8.83 -14.39
CA LYS A 16 -0.04 -7.94 -15.06
C LYS A 16 -0.68 -6.68 -15.66
N LYS A 17 -1.79 -6.83 -16.39
CA LYS A 17 -2.45 -5.71 -17.10
C LYS A 17 -3.05 -4.70 -16.12
N ALA A 18 -3.81 -5.18 -15.14
CA ALA A 18 -4.42 -4.34 -14.10
C ALA A 18 -3.35 -3.59 -13.28
N THR A 19 -2.31 -4.31 -12.88
CA THR A 19 -1.21 -3.72 -12.09
C THR A 19 -0.43 -2.66 -12.89
N LYS A 20 -0.21 -2.88 -14.19
CA LYS A 20 0.41 -1.87 -15.06
C LYS A 20 -0.45 -0.61 -15.18
N ALA A 21 -1.77 -0.76 -15.31
CA ALA A 21 -2.69 0.37 -15.38
C ALA A 21 -2.68 1.20 -14.08
N LEU A 22 -2.68 0.54 -12.91
CA LEU A 22 -2.59 1.21 -11.61
C LEU A 22 -1.30 2.02 -11.46
N ARG A 23 -0.14 1.42 -11.77
CA ARG A 23 1.15 2.13 -11.70
C ARG A 23 1.21 3.33 -12.64
N ASN A 24 0.65 3.21 -13.85
CA ASN A 24 0.56 4.32 -14.79
C ASN A 24 -0.35 5.45 -14.28
N ALA A 25 -1.33 5.13 -13.44
CA ALA A 25 -2.21 6.10 -12.77
C ALA A 25 -1.63 6.64 -11.45
N GLY A 26 -0.35 6.39 -11.15
CA GLY A 26 0.30 6.84 -9.91
C GLY A 26 -0.17 6.10 -8.65
N GLN A 27 -0.81 4.94 -8.81
CA GLN A 27 -1.24 4.08 -7.72
C GLN A 27 -0.22 2.97 -7.47
N VAL A 28 0.00 2.67 -6.20
CA VAL A 28 0.85 1.57 -5.75
C VAL A 28 -0.03 0.38 -5.38
N PRO A 29 0.16 -0.79 -6.02
CA PRO A 29 -0.50 -2.03 -5.61
C PRO A 29 0.08 -2.51 -4.28
N CYS A 30 -0.79 -2.90 -3.36
CA CYS A 30 -0.42 -3.35 -2.02
C CYS A 30 -1.12 -4.67 -1.66
N VAL A 31 -0.57 -5.39 -0.70
CA VAL A 31 -1.19 -6.56 -0.08
C VAL A 31 -1.12 -6.44 1.43
N LEU A 32 -2.23 -6.66 2.11
CA LEU A 32 -2.26 -6.85 3.56
C LEU A 32 -2.46 -8.33 3.85
N TYR A 33 -1.65 -8.91 4.73
CA TYR A 33 -1.77 -10.30 5.18
C TYR A 33 -1.55 -10.43 6.68
N GLY A 34 -1.70 -11.66 7.21
CA GLY A 34 -1.59 -11.98 8.64
C GLY A 34 -2.92 -12.21 9.34
N GLY A 35 -4.05 -11.89 8.68
CA GLY A 35 -5.39 -12.31 9.09
C GLY A 35 -5.86 -13.57 8.34
N ASP A 36 -7.17 -13.81 8.33
CA ASP A 36 -7.77 -14.99 7.69
C ASP A 36 -7.51 -15.07 6.18
N LYS A 37 -7.55 -13.91 5.50
CA LYS A 37 -7.37 -13.81 4.04
C LYS A 37 -6.54 -12.59 3.68
N PRO A 38 -5.65 -12.69 2.68
CA PRO A 38 -4.92 -11.55 2.17
C PRO A 38 -5.87 -10.58 1.45
N ILE A 39 -5.69 -9.29 1.70
CA ILE A 39 -6.48 -8.22 1.10
C ILE A 39 -5.59 -7.47 0.11
N HIS A 40 -5.99 -7.45 -1.15
CA HIS A 40 -5.32 -6.65 -2.17
C HIS A 40 -5.97 -5.28 -2.27
N PHE A 41 -5.19 -4.23 -2.13
CA PHE A 41 -5.65 -2.85 -2.27
C PHE A 41 -4.65 -2.02 -3.07
N SER A 42 -5.02 -0.80 -3.41
CA SER A 42 -4.11 0.18 -3.99
C SER A 42 -4.30 1.53 -3.34
N ALA A 43 -3.22 2.29 -3.22
CA ALA A 43 -3.27 3.66 -2.74
C ALA A 43 -2.30 4.57 -3.53
N PRO A 44 -2.48 5.89 -3.50
CA PRO A 44 -1.57 6.82 -4.15
C PRO A 44 -0.15 6.71 -3.58
N GLU A 45 0.88 6.75 -4.43
CA GLU A 45 2.29 6.65 -3.99
C GLU A 45 2.64 7.67 -2.88
N LEU A 46 2.12 8.90 -3.00
CA LEU A 46 2.36 9.96 -2.02
C LEU A 46 1.84 9.65 -0.62
N ALA A 47 0.83 8.77 -0.48
CA ALA A 47 0.30 8.38 0.82
C ALA A 47 1.37 7.69 1.68
N PHE A 48 2.31 6.98 1.05
CA PHE A 48 3.36 6.22 1.73
C PHE A 48 4.60 7.04 2.08
N SER A 49 4.73 8.27 1.57
CA SER A 49 5.93 9.09 1.79
C SER A 49 6.30 9.26 3.27
N LYS A 50 5.29 9.47 4.13
CA LYS A 50 5.45 9.65 5.58
C LYS A 50 5.67 8.34 6.34
N LEU A 51 5.49 7.20 5.69
CA LEU A 51 5.73 5.88 6.25
C LEU A 51 7.12 5.36 5.84
N VAL A 52 7.49 5.56 4.58
CA VAL A 52 8.72 5.01 3.97
C VAL A 52 9.95 5.85 4.26
N TYR A 53 9.84 7.18 4.16
CA TYR A 53 11.01 8.08 4.21
C TYR A 53 11.22 8.69 5.61
N THR A 54 10.94 7.92 6.65
CA THR A 54 11.07 8.32 8.06
C THR A 54 11.83 7.24 8.82
N PRO A 55 12.71 7.61 9.77
CA PRO A 55 13.43 6.63 10.59
C PRO A 55 12.56 6.03 11.71
N ASN A 56 11.31 6.49 11.87
CA ASN A 56 10.45 6.09 12.96
C ASN A 56 9.63 4.84 12.61
N ALA A 57 9.48 3.93 13.57
CA ALA A 57 8.50 2.85 13.47
C ALA A 57 7.07 3.41 13.59
N HIS A 58 6.23 3.06 12.63
CA HIS A 58 4.83 3.49 12.55
C HIS A 58 3.91 2.28 12.47
N THR A 59 2.79 2.34 13.19
CA THR A 59 1.62 1.53 12.88
C THR A 59 0.81 2.25 11.81
N VAL A 60 0.16 1.49 10.94
CA VAL A 60 -0.59 2.02 9.80
C VAL A 60 -2.04 1.60 9.96
N VAL A 61 -2.96 2.54 9.78
CA VAL A 61 -4.38 2.23 9.62
C VAL A 61 -4.71 2.28 8.14
N ILE A 62 -5.02 1.15 7.54
CA ILE A 62 -5.52 1.05 6.17
C ILE A 62 -7.02 1.29 6.22
N ALA A 63 -7.48 2.42 5.68
CA ALA A 63 -8.88 2.74 5.53
C ALA A 63 -9.31 2.41 4.10
N LEU A 64 -10.12 1.37 3.96
CA LEU A 64 -10.65 0.94 2.67
C LEU A 64 -11.90 1.73 2.30
N ASP A 65 -12.16 1.90 1.00
CA ASP A 65 -13.37 2.55 0.50
C ASP A 65 -14.68 1.87 0.95
N SER A 66 -14.61 0.59 1.36
CA SER A 66 -15.72 -0.15 1.98
C SER A 66 -16.12 0.39 3.36
N GLY A 67 -15.32 1.29 3.95
CA GLY A 67 -15.47 1.79 5.32
C GLY A 67 -14.71 0.95 6.36
N GLU A 68 -14.09 -0.16 5.95
CA GLU A 68 -13.30 -1.02 6.83
C GLU A 68 -11.96 -0.34 7.19
N LYS A 69 -11.55 -0.48 8.45
CA LYS A 69 -10.27 0.01 8.96
C LYS A 69 -9.46 -1.14 9.53
N LEU A 70 -8.25 -1.29 9.04
CA LEU A 70 -7.37 -2.41 9.36
C LEU A 70 -6.05 -1.87 9.88
N ASP A 71 -5.65 -2.33 11.07
CA ASP A 71 -4.35 -2.00 11.65
C ASP A 71 -3.28 -2.93 11.08
N ALA A 72 -2.17 -2.34 10.64
CA ALA A 72 -1.08 -3.03 9.98
C ALA A 72 0.28 -2.44 10.37
N VAL A 73 1.33 -3.20 10.08
CA VAL A 73 2.72 -2.74 10.14
C VAL A 73 3.34 -3.03 8.78
N LEU A 74 4.15 -2.09 8.31
CA LEU A 74 4.88 -2.24 7.06
C LEU A 74 5.90 -3.39 7.16
N GLN A 75 5.82 -4.35 6.25
CA GLN A 75 6.67 -5.54 6.26
C GLN A 75 7.70 -5.53 5.13
N ASP A 76 7.32 -5.18 3.89
CA ASP A 76 8.24 -5.09 2.75
C ASP A 76 7.88 -3.94 1.80
N ILE A 77 8.90 -3.40 1.13
CA ILE A 77 8.75 -2.39 0.07
C ILE A 77 9.63 -2.76 -1.12
N GLN A 78 9.02 -2.78 -2.29
CA GLN A 78 9.75 -2.97 -3.54
C GLN A 78 9.89 -1.63 -4.27
N PHE A 79 11.12 -1.31 -4.67
CA PHE A 79 11.43 -0.10 -5.42
C PHE A 79 11.82 -0.42 -6.86
N HIS A 80 11.58 0.52 -7.76
CA HIS A 80 12.13 0.46 -9.10
C HIS A 80 13.65 0.64 -9.04
N PRO A 81 14.45 -0.22 -9.68
CA PRO A 81 15.92 -0.25 -9.51
C PRO A 81 16.70 0.96 -10.06
N VAL A 82 16.02 2.00 -10.53
CA VAL A 82 16.64 3.15 -11.23
C VAL A 82 15.92 4.44 -10.91
N THR A 83 14.59 4.40 -10.79
CA THR A 83 13.78 5.60 -10.54
C THR A 83 13.37 5.74 -9.08
N ASP A 84 13.69 4.74 -8.24
CA ASP A 84 13.30 4.65 -6.83
C ASP A 84 11.80 4.79 -6.56
N LYS A 85 10.97 4.62 -7.60
CA LYS A 85 9.51 4.60 -7.48
C LYS A 85 9.06 3.37 -6.72
N ILE A 86 8.03 3.52 -5.89
CA ILE A 86 7.45 2.39 -5.16
C ILE A 86 6.67 1.51 -6.13
N LEU A 87 7.04 0.23 -6.22
CA LEU A 87 6.41 -0.76 -7.10
C LEU A 87 5.36 -1.62 -6.39
N HIS A 88 5.58 -1.92 -5.12
CA HIS A 88 4.74 -2.77 -4.29
C HIS A 88 5.00 -2.53 -2.80
N ILE A 89 3.97 -2.73 -1.97
CA ILE A 89 4.05 -2.69 -0.52
C ILE A 89 3.28 -3.88 0.07
N ASP A 90 3.88 -4.45 1.12
CA ASP A 90 3.35 -5.53 1.95
C ASP A 90 3.13 -5.01 3.39
#